data_AF-V4HD03-F1
#
_entry.id   AF-V4HD03-F1
#
_cell.length_a   1.000
_cell.length_b   1.000
_cell.length_c   1.000
_cell.angle_alpha   90.00
_cell.angle_beta   90.00
_cell.angle_gamma   90.00
#
_symmetry.space_group_name_H-M   'P 1'
#
loop_
_entity.id
_entity.type
_entity.pdbx_description
1 polymer ?
#
loop_
_entity_poly.entity_id
_entity_poly.type
_entity_poly.pdbx_seq_one_letter_code
_entity_poly.pdbx_strand_id
1 'polypeptide(L)'
;MSEENTDGPDPAELEAASDHLREAAGAADDDDLRERLETQAERLSDAADRERGPDHGSLARRTNVLRELGEEGGDAVAEHTDAAVERIGAYRENLPGV
;
A
#
# COMPACT_ATOMS: atom_id res chain seq x y z
N MET A 1 -28.04 0.54 -21.43
CA MET A 1 -27.68 0.70 -20.02
C MET A 1 -26.19 0.94 -20.06
N SER A 2 -25.78 2.17 -19.74
CA SER A 2 -24.37 2.57 -19.86
C SER A 2 -23.57 1.80 -18.83
N GLU A 3 -22.66 0.93 -19.27
CA GLU A 3 -21.51 0.52 -18.47
C GLU A 3 -20.68 1.78 -18.25
N GLU A 4 -20.98 2.44 -17.14
CA GLU A 4 -20.12 3.47 -16.54
C GLU A 4 -18.76 2.81 -16.38
N ASN A 5 -17.80 3.21 -17.22
CA ASN A 5 -16.41 2.83 -17.05
C ASN A 5 -15.97 3.52 -15.76
N THR A 6 -16.08 2.80 -14.64
CA THR A 6 -15.39 3.08 -13.37
C THR A 6 -13.89 2.78 -13.53
N ASP A 7 -13.26 3.26 -14.61
CA ASP A 7 -11.83 3.12 -14.92
C ASP A 7 -11.04 4.17 -14.14
N GLY A 8 -11.38 4.28 -12.85
CA GLY A 8 -10.69 5.09 -11.86
C GLY A 8 -10.01 4.14 -10.88
N PRO A 9 -9.01 4.61 -10.14
CA PRO A 9 -8.22 3.74 -9.30
C PRO A 9 -9.07 3.17 -8.16
N ASP A 10 -9.12 1.84 -8.05
CA ASP A 10 -9.94 1.13 -7.07
C ASP A 10 -9.39 1.34 -5.64
N PRO A 11 -10.07 2.09 -4.76
CA PRO A 11 -9.58 2.35 -3.40
C PRO A 11 -9.42 1.06 -2.57
N ALA A 12 -10.12 0.00 -2.95
CA ALA A 12 -9.97 -1.34 -2.37
C ALA A 12 -8.54 -1.88 -2.49
N GLU A 13 -7.77 -1.48 -3.51
CA GLU A 13 -6.36 -1.88 -3.65
C GLU A 13 -5.49 -1.22 -2.57
N LEU A 14 -5.76 0.03 -2.21
CA LEU A 14 -5.04 0.71 -1.13
C LEU A 14 -5.44 0.16 0.25
N GLU A 15 -6.70 -0.19 0.44
CA GLU A 15 -7.15 -0.84 1.68
C GLU A 15 -6.51 -2.24 1.82
N ALA A 16 -6.48 -3.03 0.75
CA ALA A 16 -5.81 -4.32 0.76
C ALA A 16 -4.29 -4.19 0.99
N ALA A 17 -3.66 -3.16 0.44
CA ALA A 17 -2.26 -2.85 0.75
C ALA A 17 -2.09 -2.53 2.24
N SER A 18 -3.02 -1.77 2.84
CA SER A 18 -3.03 -1.46 4.26
C SER A 18 -3.12 -2.73 5.11
N ASP A 19 -4.04 -3.64 4.78
CA ASP A 19 -4.20 -4.91 5.48
C ASP A 19 -2.93 -5.76 5.44
N HIS A 20 -2.29 -5.86 4.27
CA HIS A 20 -1.01 -6.57 4.16
C HIS A 20 0.07 -5.96 5.07
N LEU A 21 0.13 -4.63 5.20
CA LEU A 21 1.09 -4.00 6.11
C LEU A 21 0.76 -4.21 7.59
N ARG A 22 -0.52 -4.35 7.96
CA ARG A 22 -0.92 -4.72 9.32
C ARG A 22 -0.48 -6.16 9.64
N GLU A 23 -0.61 -7.08 8.69
CA GLU A 23 -0.10 -8.45 8.82
C GLU A 23 1.44 -8.46 8.94
N ALA A 24 2.14 -7.65 8.11
CA ALA A 24 3.58 -7.47 8.20
C ALA A 24 4.02 -6.97 9.58
N ALA A 25 3.29 -6.01 10.15
CA ALA A 25 3.55 -5.49 11.49
C ALA A 25 3.38 -6.57 12.57
N GLY A 26 2.36 -7.43 12.43
CA GLY A 26 2.16 -8.58 13.31
C GLY A 26 3.27 -9.64 13.21
N ALA A 27 3.90 -9.78 12.05
CA ALA A 27 5.04 -10.67 11.80
C ALA A 27 6.40 -10.06 12.20
N ALA A 28 6.47 -8.74 12.40
CA ALA A 28 7.70 -8.05 12.78
C ALA A 28 8.05 -8.32 14.25
N ASP A 29 9.26 -8.84 14.47
CA ASP A 29 9.83 -9.09 15.80
C ASP A 29 10.27 -7.80 16.51
N ASP A 30 10.56 -6.75 15.75
CA ASP A 30 11.04 -5.46 16.24
C ASP A 30 9.89 -4.46 16.40
N ASP A 31 9.78 -3.84 17.58
CA ASP A 31 8.71 -2.90 17.90
C ASP A 31 8.80 -1.59 17.10
N ASP A 32 10.01 -1.09 16.81
CA ASP A 32 10.21 0.10 15.98
C ASP A 32 9.79 -0.17 14.53
N LEU A 33 10.13 -1.35 14.00
CA LEU A 33 9.70 -1.80 12.68
C LEU A 33 8.17 -1.96 12.61
N ARG A 34 7.57 -2.56 13.65
CA ARG A 34 6.11 -2.71 13.77
C ARG A 34 5.41 -1.36 13.69
N GLU A 35 5.83 -0.39 14.49
CA GLU A 35 5.24 0.96 14.49
C GLU A 35 5.38 1.64 13.11
N ARG A 36 6.53 1.46 12.45
CA ARG A 36 6.76 1.99 11.10
C ARG A 36 5.81 1.37 10.07
N LEU A 37 5.58 0.05 10.13
CA LEU A 37 4.66 -0.67 9.25
C LEU A 37 3.20 -0.26 9.49
N GLU A 38 2.77 -0.19 10.76
CA GLU A 38 1.43 0.30 11.14
C GLU A 38 1.19 1.72 10.64
N THR A 39 2.18 2.61 10.81
CA THR A 39 2.13 3.98 10.29
C THR A 39 1.95 4.02 8.76
N GLN A 40 2.58 3.13 8.01
CA GLN A 40 2.37 3.06 6.55
C GLN A 40 0.98 2.51 6.20
N ALA A 41 0.50 1.52 6.96
CA ALA A 41 -0.83 0.95 6.79
C ALA A 41 -1.92 2.02 6.96
N GLU A 42 -1.89 2.78 8.06
CA GLU A 42 -2.84 3.88 8.31
C GLU A 42 -2.83 4.90 7.18
N ARG A 43 -1.64 5.29 6.71
CA ARG A 43 -1.50 6.26 5.60
C ARG A 43 -2.04 5.78 4.26
N LEU A 44 -2.15 4.46 4.06
CA LEU A 44 -2.76 3.87 2.86
C LEU A 44 -4.27 3.80 2.99
N SER A 45 -4.79 3.40 4.15
CA SER A 45 -6.22 3.41 4.44
C SER A 45 -6.79 4.84 4.36
N ASP A 46 -6.12 5.82 4.99
CA ASP A 46 -6.44 7.24 4.86
C ASP A 46 -6.42 7.76 3.42
N ALA A 47 -5.60 7.14 2.56
CA ALA A 47 -5.50 7.51 1.16
C ALA A 47 -6.59 6.85 0.31
N ALA A 48 -7.06 5.67 0.71
CA ALA A 48 -8.19 4.96 0.13
C ALA A 48 -9.51 5.70 0.38
N ASP A 49 -9.68 6.26 1.58
CA ASP A 49 -10.88 7.00 1.99
C ASP A 49 -10.97 8.42 1.39
N ARG A 50 -9.89 8.92 0.80
CA ARG A 50 -9.82 10.31 0.35
C ARG A 50 -10.44 10.48 -1.05
N GLU A 51 -11.33 11.47 -1.20
CA GLU A 51 -11.98 11.82 -2.48
C GLU A 51 -10.97 12.09 -3.62
N ARG A 52 -9.77 12.58 -3.29
CA ARG A 52 -8.65 12.69 -4.24
C ARG A 52 -7.55 11.72 -3.82
N GLY A 53 -7.39 10.68 -4.62
CA GLY A 53 -6.39 9.65 -4.44
C GLY A 53 -4.94 10.17 -4.45
N PRO A 54 -3.99 9.41 -3.87
CA PRO A 54 -2.57 9.77 -3.86
C PRO A 54 -1.97 9.79 -5.27
N ASP A 55 -1.12 10.78 -5.57
CA ASP A 55 -0.46 10.91 -6.87
C ASP A 55 0.66 9.84 -7.06
N HIS A 56 0.99 9.49 -8.31
CA HIS A 56 1.98 8.45 -8.65
C HIS A 56 3.32 8.60 -7.92
N GLY A 57 3.83 9.83 -7.76
CA GLY A 57 5.12 10.09 -7.11
C GLY A 57 5.10 9.80 -5.60
N SER A 58 3.98 10.05 -4.93
CA SER A 58 3.80 9.73 -3.51
C SER A 58 3.78 8.22 -3.31
N LEU A 59 3.05 7.51 -4.17
CA LEU A 59 2.97 6.05 -4.13
C LEU A 59 4.31 5.40 -4.46
N ALA A 60 5.03 5.85 -5.49
CA ALA A 60 6.35 5.32 -5.82
C ALA A 60 7.36 5.47 -4.65
N ARG A 61 7.33 6.60 -3.94
CA ARG A 61 8.15 6.78 -2.74
C ARG A 61 7.76 5.77 -1.66
N ARG A 62 6.46 5.59 -1.41
CA ARG A 62 5.97 4.61 -0.42
C ARG A 62 6.40 3.19 -0.77
N THR A 63 6.27 2.78 -2.03
CA THR A 63 6.71 1.47 -2.51
C THR A 63 8.17 1.20 -2.19
N ASN A 64 9.05 2.18 -2.38
CA ASN A 64 10.47 2.02 -2.02
C ASN A 64 10.65 1.84 -0.51
N VAL A 65 9.98 2.66 0.30
CA VAL A 65 10.02 2.54 1.77
C VAL A 65 9.52 1.16 2.23
N LEU A 66 8.46 0.63 1.64
CA LEU A 66 7.94 -0.69 1.99
C LEU A 66 8.94 -1.81 1.71
N ARG A 67 9.66 -1.73 0.60
CA ARG A 67 10.73 -2.69 0.28
C ARG A 67 11.86 -2.63 1.30
N GLU A 68 12.30 -1.42 1.67
CA GLU A 68 13.31 -1.23 2.70
C GLU A 68 12.87 -1.83 4.05
N LEU A 69 11.59 -1.65 4.43
CA LEU A 69 11.03 -2.25 5.64
C LEU A 69 10.95 -3.78 5.57
N GLY A 70 10.63 -4.34 4.40
CA GLY A 70 10.64 -5.78 4.16
C GLY A 70 12.03 -6.39 4.32
N GLU A 71 13.05 -5.73 3.78
CA GLU A 71 14.45 -6.14 3.93
C GLU A 71 14.93 -6.09 5.41
N GLU A 72 14.41 -5.14 6.19
CA GLU A 72 14.70 -4.98 7.62
C GLU A 72 13.99 -6.03 8.49
N GLY A 73 12.77 -6.44 8.11
CA GLY A 73 11.91 -7.34 8.90
C GLY A 73 12.03 -8.83 8.63
N GLY A 74 12.82 -9.24 7.64
CA GLY A 74 12.99 -10.64 7.25
C GLY A 74 11.84 -11.18 6.39
N ASP A 75 11.88 -12.49 6.10
CA ASP A 75 11.10 -13.10 5.02
C ASP A 75 9.57 -12.90 5.14
N ALA A 76 9.01 -13.03 6.36
CA ALA A 76 7.57 -12.88 6.58
C ALA A 76 7.10 -11.43 6.38
N VAL A 77 7.89 -10.46 6.84
CA VAL A 77 7.61 -9.04 6.61
C VAL A 77 7.77 -8.71 5.13
N ALA A 78 8.84 -9.20 4.50
CA ALA A 78 9.10 -9.02 3.08
C ALA A 78 7.93 -9.51 2.21
N GLU A 79 7.42 -10.73 2.45
CA GLU A 79 6.27 -11.30 1.71
C GLU A 79 5.05 -10.38 1.76
N HIS A 80 4.71 -9.88 2.95
CA HIS A 80 3.57 -8.99 3.12
C HIS A 80 3.80 -7.59 2.55
N THR A 81 5.00 -7.03 2.70
CA THR A 81 5.35 -5.73 2.10
C THR A 81 5.36 -5.79 0.57
N ASP A 82 5.81 -6.89 -0.02
CA ASP A 82 5.78 -7.09 -1.47
C ASP A 82 4.35 -7.21 -1.99
N ALA A 83 3.49 -7.98 -1.29
CA ALA A 83 2.07 -8.04 -1.61
C ALA A 83 1.41 -6.65 -1.56
N ALA A 84 1.72 -5.83 -0.54
CA ALA A 84 1.24 -4.46 -0.45
C ALA A 84 1.74 -3.58 -1.63
N VAL A 85 2.99 -3.76 -2.03
CA VAL A 85 3.60 -3.08 -3.18
C VAL A 85 2.88 -3.42 -4.48
N GLU A 86 2.51 -4.68 -4.69
CA GLU A 86 1.74 -5.13 -5.86
C GLU A 86 0.37 -4.44 -5.92
N ARG A 87 -0.36 -4.39 -4.81
CA ARG A 87 -1.66 -3.69 -4.74
C ARG A 87 -1.54 -2.19 -5.03
N ILE A 88 -0.51 -1.54 -4.48
CA ILE A 88 -0.20 -0.14 -4.80
C ILE A 88 0.10 0.03 -6.30
N GLY A 89 0.75 -0.95 -6.92
CA GLY A 89 0.96 -1.01 -8.37
C GLY A 89 -0.36 -1.03 -9.15
N ALA A 90 -1.26 -1.96 -8.81
CA ALA A 90 -2.58 -2.07 -9.44
C ALA A 90 -3.42 -0.79 -9.30
N TYR A 91 -3.39 -0.15 -8.13
CA TYR A 91 -4.02 1.16 -7.92
C TYR A 91 -3.45 2.24 -8.87
N ARG A 92 -2.12 2.26 -9.04
CA ARG A 92 -1.45 3.25 -9.90
C ARG A 92 -1.71 3.05 -11.38
N GLU A 93 -1.88 1.80 -11.83
CA GLU A 93 -2.17 1.51 -13.24
C GLU A 93 -3.51 2.09 -13.68
N ASN A 94 -4.48 2.12 -12.76
CA ASN A 94 -5.80 2.70 -12.97
C ASN A 94 -5.87 4.21 -12.65
N LEU A 95 -4.74 4.85 -12.30
CA LEU A 95 -4.71 6.30 -12.10
C LEU A 95 -4.62 7.00 -13.47
N PRO A 96 -5.57 7.88 -13.82
CA PRO A 96 -5.49 8.65 -15.07
C PRO A 96 -4.36 9.68 -14.96
N GLY A 97 -3.28 9.49 -15.73
CA GLY A 97 -2.13 10.39 -15.66
C GLY A 97 -0.84 9.88 -16.30
N VAL A 98 -0.86 9.60 -17.61
CA VAL A 98 0.32 9.77 -18.49
C VAL A 98 -0.06 10.52 -19.76
#